data_AF-A0AAW2HE16-F1
#
_entry.id   AF-A0AAW2HE16-F1
#
_cell.length_a   1.000
_cell.length_b   1.000
_cell.length_c   1.000
_cell.angle_alpha   90.00
_cell.angle_beta   90.00
_cell.angle_gamma   90.00
#
_symmetry.space_group_name_H-M   'P 1'
#
loop_
_entity.id
_entity.type
_entity.pdbx_description
1 polymer ?
#
loop_
_entity_poly.entity_id
_entity_poly.type
_entity_poly.pdbx_seq_one_letter_code
_entity_poly.pdbx_strand_id
1 'polypeptide(L)'
;MESTMTTGRSGLTTPSAKLADELSNEIPTLGLNFGVIRKREAEVDRATLLSFAEWATGHGSDSIKTLLQRLHRILIPGEETYRTGLLELLSSPTKDLGMTICNVKESPHQILYNLYNTVSLADYKGYIMLQFSYMILKINEKGNFVAESKRETSKFEKRVQEKANAIRNALANAERSIYNCDPKQYVEGVNYVKLTKLLQGYIENEVNLNPYGTCRENCAFYVYTEYHGCYKEQFCSKQPSCKGKVVECRYVDSDMNICKSNDPDRRYDWIEYENGQVYGNKGKCLARNLFKVDSWWRYLFWHCSYCLCLCDNGNYNSDRYFNLREVTSDVSQNKVITGVRIVKHNRIIHFQIRQGLLLPRGLIDKSSLSWKPVDNYTITDLNVGKTESITTR
;
A
#
# COMPACT_ATOMS: atom_id res chain seq x y z
N MET A 1 4.67 -18.82 29.33
CA MET A 1 6.14 -18.73 29.39
C MET A 1 6.54 -17.54 28.55
N GLU A 2 7.13 -16.53 29.18
CA GLU A 2 7.68 -15.38 28.47
C GLU A 2 8.90 -15.81 27.65
N SER A 3 8.98 -15.31 26.42
CA SER A 3 10.19 -15.41 25.60
C SER A 3 10.56 -14.00 25.17
N THR A 4 11.66 -13.52 25.74
CA THR A 4 12.24 -12.20 25.52
C THR A 4 12.77 -12.08 24.10
N MET A 5 12.02 -11.42 23.21
CA MET A 5 12.57 -10.94 21.95
C MET A 5 13.47 -9.72 22.21
N THR A 6 14.78 -9.98 22.28
CA THR A 6 15.82 -8.96 22.23
C THR A 6 15.74 -8.20 20.91
N THR A 7 15.34 -6.93 20.97
CA THR A 7 15.30 -6.04 19.79
C THR A 7 16.70 -5.72 19.30
N GLY A 8 17.17 -6.47 18.30
CA GLY A 8 18.40 -6.18 17.56
C GLY A 8 18.26 -4.86 16.79
N ARG A 9 18.78 -3.78 17.37
CA ARG A 9 18.77 -2.42 16.79
C ARG A 9 19.90 -2.29 15.76
N SER A 10 19.75 -2.94 14.60
CA SER A 10 20.71 -2.82 13.48
C SER A 10 20.57 -1.45 12.81
N GLY A 11 21.50 -0.55 13.13
CA GLY A 11 21.55 0.78 12.55
C GLY A 11 21.96 0.78 11.08
N LEU A 12 20.99 0.98 10.19
CA LEU A 12 21.22 1.43 8.82
C LEU A 12 20.61 2.82 8.68
N THR A 13 21.33 3.83 9.16
CA THR A 13 21.00 5.24 8.92
C THR A 13 21.28 5.57 7.46
N THR A 14 20.30 5.31 6.58
CA THR A 14 20.38 5.74 5.19
C THR A 14 20.55 7.26 5.13
N PRO A 15 21.23 7.82 4.11
CA PRO A 15 21.41 9.27 3.97
C PRO A 15 20.10 10.06 4.06
N SER A 16 19.00 9.44 3.60
CA SER A 16 17.62 9.95 3.69
C SER A 16 17.15 10.23 5.12
N ALA A 17 17.43 9.33 6.07
CA ALA A 17 17.00 9.46 7.45
C ALA A 17 17.71 10.65 8.13
N LYS A 18 19.00 10.82 7.87
CA LYS A 18 19.78 11.95 8.40
C LYS A 18 19.29 13.30 7.85
N LEU A 19 19.00 13.39 6.55
CA LEU A 19 18.43 14.59 5.94
C LEU A 19 17.02 14.91 6.47
N ALA A 20 16.21 13.87 6.75
CA ALA A 20 14.89 14.02 7.36
C ALA A 20 14.99 14.50 8.83
N ASP A 21 15.92 13.97 9.62
CA ASP A 21 16.19 14.44 10.99
C ASP A 21 16.69 15.89 11.00
N GLU A 22 17.57 16.28 10.07
CA GLU A 22 18.02 17.66 9.91
C GLU A 22 16.83 18.62 9.62
N LEU A 23 15.93 18.26 8.70
CA LEU A 23 14.69 19.02 8.43
C LEU A 23 13.71 19.06 9.61
N SER A 24 13.58 17.96 10.33
CA SER A 24 12.71 17.82 11.51
C SER A 24 13.15 18.72 12.68
N ASN A 25 14.42 19.12 12.74
CA ASN A 25 14.92 20.07 13.72
C ASN A 25 14.80 21.54 13.26
N GLU A 26 15.10 21.82 11.98
CA GLU A 26 15.13 23.20 11.45
C GLU A 26 13.72 23.81 11.32
N ILE A 27 12.70 23.05 10.88
CA ILE A 27 11.32 23.56 10.68
C ILE A 27 10.64 23.98 12.00
N PRO A 28 10.63 23.16 13.07
CA PRO A 28 10.06 23.56 14.36
C PRO A 28 10.82 24.72 15.02
N THR A 29 12.15 24.81 14.82
CA THR A 29 12.95 25.94 15.32
C THR A 29 12.51 27.25 14.69
N LEU A 30 12.27 27.28 13.37
CA LEU A 30 11.65 28.44 12.71
C LEU A 30 10.22 28.71 13.24
N GLY A 31 9.43 27.66 13.50
CA GLY A 31 8.04 27.78 13.97
C GLY A 31 7.88 28.26 15.42
N LEU A 32 8.71 27.80 16.35
CA LEU A 32 8.67 28.19 17.77
C LEU A 32 8.97 29.67 17.94
N ASN A 33 9.89 30.21 17.14
CA ASN A 33 10.25 31.64 17.15
C ASN A 33 9.11 32.55 16.64
N PHE A 34 8.13 32.05 15.87
CA PHE A 34 6.86 32.77 15.64
C PHE A 34 5.93 32.77 16.84
N GLY A 35 5.92 31.68 17.61
CA GLY A 35 4.99 31.48 18.73
C GLY A 35 5.22 32.45 19.89
N VAL A 36 6.49 32.81 20.15
CA VAL A 36 6.87 33.71 21.25
C VAL A 36 6.28 35.12 21.07
N ILE A 37 6.24 35.63 19.83
CA ILE A 37 5.68 36.96 19.52
C ILE A 37 4.15 36.96 19.59
N ARG A 38 3.49 35.88 19.16
CA ARG A 38 2.01 35.84 19.03
C ARG A 38 1.26 35.60 20.35
N LYS A 39 1.95 35.19 21.43
CA LYS A 39 1.29 34.76 22.68
C LYS A 39 1.28 35.82 23.80
N ARG A 40 1.64 37.07 23.50
CA ARG A 40 1.58 38.21 24.43
C ARG A 40 0.99 39.43 23.72
N GLU A 41 -0.31 39.65 23.87
CA GLU A 41 -1.01 40.90 23.48
C GLU A 41 -0.77 42.03 24.50
N ALA A 42 0.46 42.13 25.01
CA ALA A 42 0.97 43.26 25.76
C ALA A 42 2.14 43.81 24.93
N GLU A 43 2.31 45.13 24.90
CA GLU A 43 3.32 45.81 24.09
C GLU A 43 4.69 45.14 24.25
N VAL A 44 5.19 44.54 23.16
CA VAL A 44 6.45 43.79 23.20
C VAL A 44 7.57 44.81 23.40
N ASP A 45 8.26 44.70 24.54
CA ASP A 45 9.27 45.66 24.94
C ASP A 45 10.34 45.90 23.85
N ARG A 46 10.78 47.17 23.75
CA ARG A 46 11.72 47.63 22.73
C ARG A 46 13.03 46.84 22.72
N ALA A 47 13.56 46.47 23.89
CA ALA A 47 14.78 45.68 23.98
C ALA A 47 14.56 44.23 23.52
N THR A 48 13.35 43.68 23.72
CA THR A 48 12.97 42.35 23.22
C THR A 48 12.90 42.33 21.68
N LEU A 49 12.28 43.34 21.07
CA LEU A 49 12.22 43.48 19.60
C LEU A 49 13.60 43.70 18.98
N LEU A 50 14.45 44.51 19.63
CA LEU A 50 15.84 44.72 19.21
C LEU A 50 16.67 43.44 19.29
N SER A 51 16.64 42.73 20.42
CA SER A 51 17.37 41.48 20.62
C SER A 51 16.96 40.41 19.59
N PHE A 52 15.66 40.26 19.33
CA PHE A 52 15.16 39.39 18.26
C PHE A 52 15.70 39.80 16.88
N ALA A 53 15.74 41.10 16.57
CA ALA A 53 16.19 41.59 15.28
C ALA A 53 17.71 41.42 15.06
N GLU A 54 18.51 41.65 16.10
CA GLU A 54 19.96 41.40 16.13
C GLU A 54 20.25 39.89 15.96
N TRP A 55 19.52 39.02 16.66
CA TRP A 55 19.61 37.56 16.50
C TRP A 55 19.22 37.08 15.10
N ALA A 56 18.06 37.51 14.59
CA ALA A 56 17.51 37.05 13.32
C ALA A 56 18.42 37.36 12.12
N THR A 57 19.01 38.57 12.11
CA THR A 57 19.83 39.09 11.00
C THR A 57 21.32 38.79 11.14
N GLY A 58 21.73 38.30 12.31
CA GLY A 58 23.10 38.04 12.70
C GLY A 58 23.81 36.94 11.91
N HIS A 59 24.87 36.41 12.51
CA HIS A 59 25.74 35.38 11.93
C HIS A 59 25.77 34.09 12.75
N GLY A 60 24.90 33.99 13.78
CA GLY A 60 24.73 32.78 14.57
C GLY A 60 24.34 31.58 13.72
N SER A 61 24.76 30.39 14.15
CA SER A 61 24.43 29.11 13.52
C SER A 61 22.94 28.79 13.56
N ASP A 62 22.22 29.43 14.48
CA ASP A 62 20.79 29.37 14.79
C ASP A 62 19.99 30.57 14.27
N SER A 63 20.65 31.63 13.79
CA SER A 63 19.98 32.81 13.23
C SER A 63 19.10 32.44 12.02
N ILE A 64 17.95 33.10 11.87
CA ILE A 64 16.99 32.86 10.77
C ILE A 64 17.71 32.83 9.41
N LYS A 65 18.62 33.78 9.18
CA LYS A 65 19.44 33.89 7.97
C LYS A 65 20.28 32.65 7.68
N THR A 66 20.83 31.99 8.70
CA THR A 66 21.57 30.73 8.57
C THR A 66 20.64 29.54 8.38
N LEU A 67 19.56 29.45 9.18
CA LEU A 67 18.56 28.38 9.08
C LEU A 67 17.94 28.30 7.67
N LEU A 68 17.57 29.44 7.08
CA LEU A 68 17.02 29.49 5.71
C LEU A 68 18.00 28.98 4.64
N GLN A 69 19.30 29.24 4.81
CA GLN A 69 20.34 28.74 3.90
C GLN A 69 20.54 27.23 4.05
N ARG A 70 20.50 26.70 5.28
CA ARG A 70 20.57 25.25 5.55
C ARG A 70 19.36 24.52 4.98
N LEU A 71 18.15 24.98 5.30
CA LEU A 71 16.89 24.42 4.83
C LEU A 71 16.79 24.38 3.30
N HIS A 72 17.39 25.34 2.59
CA HIS A 72 17.53 25.26 1.13
C HIS A 72 18.58 24.23 0.69
N ARG A 73 19.78 24.21 1.29
CA ARG A 73 20.86 23.25 0.98
C ARG A 73 20.50 21.77 1.24
N ILE A 74 19.59 21.49 2.17
CA ILE A 74 19.10 20.12 2.45
C ILE A 74 18.24 19.59 1.28
N LEU A 75 17.49 20.47 0.62
CA LEU A 75 16.56 20.09 -0.46
C LEU A 75 17.21 20.11 -1.83
N ILE A 76 18.09 21.09 -2.05
CA ILE A 76 18.84 21.29 -3.28
C ILE A 76 20.32 21.39 -2.90
N PRO A 77 21.16 20.45 -3.31
CA PRO A 77 22.59 20.55 -3.10
C PRO A 77 23.15 21.69 -3.96
N GLY A 78 24.23 22.32 -3.49
CA GLY A 78 24.97 23.25 -4.35
C GLY A 78 25.78 22.48 -5.39
N GLU A 79 26.10 23.12 -6.52
CA GLU A 79 26.91 22.56 -7.61
C GLU A 79 28.25 21.97 -7.14
N GLU A 80 28.81 22.49 -6.04
CA GLU A 80 30.09 22.04 -5.46
C GLU A 80 30.00 20.77 -4.60
N THR A 81 28.80 20.23 -4.33
CA THR A 81 28.61 19.09 -3.42
C THR A 81 28.08 17.83 -4.10
N TYR A 82 28.85 16.74 -4.04
CA TYR A 82 28.49 15.36 -4.42
C TYR A 82 27.36 14.73 -3.56
N ARG A 83 26.44 15.53 -3.01
CA ARG A 83 25.31 15.06 -2.20
C ARG A 83 24.04 15.14 -3.02
N THR A 84 23.34 14.03 -3.18
CA THR A 84 21.97 13.99 -3.71
C THR A 84 21.04 14.84 -2.82
N GLY A 85 20.23 15.70 -3.41
CA GLY A 85 19.24 16.49 -2.66
C GLY A 85 18.13 15.61 -2.09
N LEU A 86 17.48 16.01 -0.99
CA LEU A 86 16.37 15.22 -0.45
C LEU A 86 15.23 15.07 -1.47
N LEU A 87 14.96 16.09 -2.29
CA LEU A 87 13.93 16.02 -3.34
C LEU A 87 14.28 14.99 -4.42
N GLU A 88 15.55 14.92 -4.80
CA GLU A 88 16.05 13.97 -5.79
C GLU A 88 16.02 12.54 -5.24
N LEU A 89 16.51 12.35 -4.01
CA LEU A 89 16.50 11.07 -3.30
C LEU A 89 15.08 10.51 -3.13
N LEU A 90 14.10 11.36 -2.77
CA LEU A 90 12.70 10.97 -2.63
C LEU A 90 11.95 10.85 -3.96
N SER A 91 12.47 11.40 -5.05
CA SER A 91 11.91 11.22 -6.41
C SER A 91 12.34 9.91 -7.07
N SER A 92 13.43 9.31 -6.60
CA SER A 92 13.93 8.02 -7.07
C SER A 92 12.98 6.88 -6.65
N PRO A 93 12.63 5.94 -7.57
CA PRO A 93 11.90 4.71 -7.23
C PRO A 93 12.80 3.76 -6.44
N THR A 94 13.05 4.12 -5.19
CA THR A 94 13.86 3.39 -4.23
C THR A 94 13.08 2.16 -3.77
N LYS A 95 13.37 1.01 -4.38
CA LYS A 95 12.83 -0.30 -3.99
C LYS A 95 12.97 -0.57 -2.49
N ASP A 96 14.03 -0.04 -1.88
CA ASP A 96 14.33 -0.16 -0.44
C ASP A 96 13.39 0.63 0.48
N LEU A 97 12.62 1.61 -0.03
CA LEU A 97 11.60 2.31 0.75
C LEU A 97 10.25 1.57 0.81
N GLY A 98 10.10 0.44 0.10
CA GLY A 98 8.82 -0.30 -0.03
C GLY A 98 8.17 -0.69 1.30
N MET A 99 8.97 -1.03 2.32
CA MET A 99 8.45 -1.34 3.67
C MET A 99 8.04 -0.09 4.47
N THR A 100 8.53 1.10 4.11
CA THR A 100 8.30 2.35 4.84
C THR A 100 7.12 3.15 4.25
N ILE A 101 6.98 3.21 2.92
CA ILE A 101 5.93 3.95 2.20
C ILE A 101 4.52 3.50 2.62
N CYS A 102 4.36 2.20 2.83
CA CYS A 102 3.13 1.52 3.24
C CYS A 102 2.31 2.19 4.37
N ASN A 103 2.98 2.87 5.31
CA ASN A 103 2.35 3.49 6.46
C ASN A 103 1.95 4.96 6.23
N VAL A 104 2.48 5.60 5.18
CA VAL A 104 2.36 7.05 4.97
C VAL A 104 1.00 7.43 4.36
N LYS A 105 0.33 6.50 3.67
CA LYS A 105 -1.00 6.69 3.01
C LYS A 105 -1.06 7.82 1.98
N GLU A 106 0.10 8.30 1.55
CA GLU A 106 0.30 9.29 0.50
C GLU A 106 1.24 8.69 -0.55
N SER A 107 1.12 9.13 -1.81
CA SER A 107 2.06 8.74 -2.85
C SER A 107 3.39 9.51 -2.70
N PRO A 108 4.53 8.99 -3.19
CA PRO A 108 5.80 9.72 -3.21
C PRO A 108 5.68 11.12 -3.81
N HIS A 109 4.90 11.27 -4.88
CA HIS A 109 4.56 12.57 -5.48
C HIS A 109 3.87 13.52 -4.48
N GLN A 110 2.88 13.04 -3.71
CA GLN A 110 2.18 13.86 -2.72
C GLN A 110 3.09 14.24 -1.54
N ILE A 111 3.95 13.32 -1.08
CA ILE A 111 4.93 13.57 -0.02
C ILE A 111 5.90 14.69 -0.43
N LEU A 112 6.44 14.62 -1.65
CA LEU A 112 7.29 15.66 -2.23
C LEU A 112 6.59 17.03 -2.32
N TYR A 113 5.33 17.05 -2.79
CA TYR A 113 4.54 18.28 -2.89
C TYR A 113 4.25 18.89 -1.51
N ASN A 114 3.87 18.06 -0.53
CA ASN A 114 3.66 18.47 0.87
C ASN A 114 4.94 19.03 1.51
N LEU A 115 6.08 18.38 1.28
CA LEU A 115 7.40 18.85 1.73
C LEU A 115 7.75 20.21 1.13
N TYR A 116 7.61 20.38 -0.19
CA TYR A 116 7.85 21.65 -0.87
C TYR A 116 6.98 22.78 -0.33
N ASN A 117 5.68 22.55 -0.13
CA ASN A 117 4.77 23.56 0.42
C ASN A 117 5.15 23.97 1.85
N THR A 118 5.48 22.99 2.70
CA THR A 118 5.87 23.20 4.10
C THR A 118 7.16 24.03 4.19
N VAL A 119 8.17 23.64 3.41
CA VAL A 119 9.46 24.33 3.29
C VAL A 119 9.28 25.74 2.74
N SER A 120 8.51 25.89 1.67
CA SER A 120 8.32 27.19 1.03
C SER A 120 7.65 28.17 1.99
N LEU A 121 6.61 27.71 2.70
CA LEU A 121 5.95 28.50 3.74
C LEU A 121 6.93 28.91 4.86
N ALA A 122 7.87 28.04 5.25
CA ALA A 122 8.92 28.38 6.21
C ALA A 122 9.91 29.43 5.66
N ASP A 123 10.28 29.34 4.37
CA ASP A 123 11.19 30.30 3.72
C ASP A 123 10.56 31.69 3.55
N TYR A 124 9.30 31.76 3.08
CA TYR A 124 8.52 33.00 3.05
C TYR A 124 8.45 33.66 4.43
N LYS A 125 8.14 32.86 5.45
CA LYS A 125 8.04 33.30 6.84
C LYS A 125 9.36 33.86 7.37
N GLY A 126 10.46 33.13 7.19
CA GLY A 126 11.78 33.59 7.62
C GLY A 126 12.28 34.82 6.85
N TYR A 127 11.99 34.91 5.55
CA TYR A 127 12.28 36.11 4.76
C TYR A 127 11.51 37.34 5.30
N ILE A 128 10.22 37.20 5.59
CA ILE A 128 9.41 38.26 6.19
C ILE A 128 10.01 38.70 7.54
N MET A 129 10.39 37.76 8.41
CA MET A 129 11.06 38.07 9.68
C MET A 129 12.35 38.85 9.46
N LEU A 130 13.22 38.44 8.53
CA LEU A 130 14.47 39.15 8.22
C LEU A 130 14.23 40.60 7.77
N GLN A 131 13.25 40.84 6.91
CA GLN A 131 12.92 42.20 6.45
C GLN A 131 12.37 43.06 7.60
N PHE A 132 11.48 42.52 8.44
CA PHE A 132 11.02 43.22 9.64
C PHE A 132 12.16 43.50 10.62
N SER A 133 13.09 42.56 10.82
CA SER A 133 14.26 42.76 11.67
C SER A 133 15.17 43.88 11.14
N TYR A 134 15.47 43.93 9.84
CA TYR A 134 16.23 45.05 9.26
C TYR A 134 15.49 46.39 9.42
N MET A 135 14.17 46.42 9.30
CA MET A 135 13.35 47.61 9.55
C MET A 135 13.41 48.05 11.02
N ILE A 136 13.30 47.11 11.97
CA ILE A 136 13.42 47.37 13.41
C ILE A 136 14.80 47.97 13.72
N LEU A 137 15.89 47.35 13.24
CA LEU A 137 17.24 47.84 13.49
C LEU A 137 17.46 49.25 12.92
N LYS A 138 16.90 49.53 11.73
CA LYS A 138 16.98 50.85 11.10
C LYS A 138 16.22 51.93 11.87
N ILE A 139 14.98 51.66 12.27
CA ILE A 139 14.15 52.61 13.04
C ILE A 139 14.74 52.88 14.43
N ASN A 140 15.50 51.92 14.97
CA ASN A 140 16.22 52.05 16.23
C ASN A 140 17.67 52.53 16.07
N GLU A 141 18.02 53.13 14.92
CA GLU A 141 19.31 53.80 14.67
C GLU A 141 20.55 52.89 14.80
N LYS A 142 20.37 51.55 14.75
CA LYS A 142 21.47 50.58 14.82
C LYS A 142 22.29 50.46 13.52
N GLY A 143 21.85 51.10 12.44
CA GLY A 143 22.47 51.05 11.11
C GLY A 143 21.46 51.24 9.98
N ASN A 144 21.94 51.37 8.73
CA ASN A 144 21.06 51.62 7.58
C ASN A 144 20.37 50.35 7.05
N PHE A 145 21.06 49.21 7.05
CA PHE A 145 20.57 47.86 6.66
C PHE A 145 19.92 47.70 5.27
N VAL A 146 19.86 48.75 4.44
CA VAL A 146 19.23 48.72 3.11
C VAL A 146 19.96 47.81 2.14
N ALA A 147 21.29 47.74 2.20
CA ALA A 147 22.09 46.87 1.32
C ALA A 147 21.87 45.40 1.68
N GLU A 148 21.84 45.09 2.98
CA GLU A 148 21.59 43.78 3.56
C GLU A 148 20.16 43.30 3.22
N SER A 149 19.15 44.15 3.47
CA SER A 149 17.75 43.91 3.11
C SER A 149 17.57 43.58 1.62
N LYS A 150 18.17 44.37 0.73
CA LYS A 150 18.16 44.10 -0.73
C LYS A 150 18.87 42.79 -1.06
N ARG A 151 20.05 42.53 -0.49
CA ARG A 151 20.82 41.30 -0.76
C ARG A 151 20.08 40.04 -0.29
N GLU A 152 19.44 40.06 0.88
CA GLU A 152 18.66 38.93 1.37
C GLU A 152 17.34 38.75 0.58
N THR A 153 16.82 39.81 -0.07
CA THR A 153 15.71 39.72 -1.05
C THR A 153 16.14 38.97 -2.31
N SER A 154 17.23 39.38 -2.97
CA SER A 154 17.72 38.68 -4.17
C SER A 154 18.10 37.22 -3.89
N LYS A 155 18.63 36.93 -2.69
CA LYS A 155 18.85 35.54 -2.24
C LYS A 155 17.54 34.76 -2.05
N PHE A 156 16.49 35.40 -1.52
CA PHE A 156 15.19 34.76 -1.35
C PHE A 156 14.55 34.44 -2.70
N GLU A 157 14.55 35.38 -3.64
CA GLU A 157 14.09 35.20 -5.02
C GLU A 157 14.81 34.02 -5.70
N LYS A 158 16.14 33.99 -5.62
CA LYS A 158 16.97 32.88 -6.13
C LYS A 158 16.57 31.52 -5.52
N ARG A 159 16.47 31.43 -4.17
CA ARG A 159 16.05 30.19 -3.49
C ARG A 159 14.66 29.71 -3.92
N VAL A 160 13.71 30.61 -4.13
CA VAL A 160 12.34 30.27 -4.56
C VAL A 160 12.36 29.72 -5.98
N GLN A 161 13.09 30.35 -6.90
CA GLN A 161 13.23 29.87 -8.29
C GLN A 161 13.89 28.48 -8.36
N GLU A 162 15.00 28.30 -7.64
CA GLU A 162 15.72 27.01 -7.58
C GLU A 162 14.83 25.91 -6.99
N LYS A 163 14.13 26.18 -5.88
CA LYS A 163 13.16 25.24 -5.27
C LYS A 163 12.02 24.89 -6.21
N ALA A 164 11.47 25.86 -6.92
CA ALA A 164 10.39 25.64 -7.88
C ALA A 164 10.83 24.79 -9.09
N ASN A 165 12.08 24.95 -9.56
CA ASN A 165 12.62 24.14 -10.65
C ASN A 165 12.97 22.72 -10.18
N ALA A 166 13.64 22.58 -9.03
CA ALA A 166 14.00 21.27 -8.47
C ALA A 166 12.75 20.42 -8.16
N ILE A 167 11.71 21.00 -7.54
CA ILE A 167 10.47 20.26 -7.26
C ILE A 167 9.71 19.88 -8.53
N ARG A 168 9.71 20.73 -9.57
CA ARG A 168 9.07 20.40 -10.85
C ARG A 168 9.68 19.15 -11.48
N ASN A 169 11.01 19.04 -11.45
CA ASN A 169 11.73 17.88 -11.97
C ASN A 169 11.48 16.63 -11.09
N ALA A 170 11.55 16.76 -9.76
CA ALA A 170 11.27 15.67 -8.83
C ALA A 170 9.83 15.12 -8.97
N LEU A 171 8.83 16.01 -9.07
CA LEU A 171 7.42 15.64 -9.21
C LEU A 171 7.07 15.03 -10.57
N ALA A 172 7.85 15.31 -11.62
CA ALA A 172 7.67 14.69 -12.94
C ALA A 172 8.04 13.20 -12.93
N ASN A 173 9.04 12.82 -12.12
CA ASN A 173 9.56 11.45 -12.03
C ASN A 173 8.92 10.63 -10.89
N ALA A 174 8.38 11.28 -9.86
CA ALA A 174 7.85 10.61 -8.68
C ALA A 174 6.55 9.83 -8.93
N GLU A 175 6.47 8.62 -8.37
CA GLU A 175 5.27 7.79 -8.44
C GLU A 175 4.04 8.45 -7.81
N ARG A 176 2.90 8.28 -8.48
CA ARG A 176 1.57 8.70 -8.00
C ARG A 176 0.78 7.57 -7.35
N SER A 177 1.31 6.35 -7.38
CA SER A 177 0.74 5.15 -6.74
C SER A 177 0.61 5.34 -5.23
N ILE A 178 -0.49 4.86 -4.66
CA ILE A 178 -0.72 4.82 -3.20
C ILE A 178 -0.75 3.36 -2.78
N TYR A 179 0.10 3.01 -1.81
CA TYR A 179 0.16 1.68 -1.24
C TYR A 179 -0.46 1.69 0.15
N ASN A 180 -1.48 0.85 0.38
CA ASN A 180 -1.94 0.50 1.71
C ASN A 180 -1.31 -0.84 2.08
N CYS A 181 -0.63 -0.92 3.23
CA CYS A 181 -0.17 -2.19 3.76
C CYS A 181 -1.31 -3.05 4.30
N ASP A 182 -1.02 -4.35 4.40
CA ASP A 182 -1.89 -5.34 5.03
C ASP A 182 -2.30 -4.93 6.46
N PRO A 183 -3.57 -5.17 6.85
CA PRO A 183 -4.03 -4.84 8.18
C PRO A 183 -3.42 -5.78 9.23
N LYS A 184 -3.10 -5.25 10.41
CA LYS A 184 -2.61 -6.05 11.56
C LYS A 184 -3.57 -7.17 11.98
N GLN A 185 -4.86 -7.00 11.70
CA GLN A 185 -5.92 -7.99 11.95
C GLN A 185 -6.89 -7.98 10.77
N TYR A 186 -7.16 -9.16 10.23
CA TYR A 186 -8.11 -9.36 9.14
C TYR A 186 -9.53 -9.52 9.68
N VAL A 187 -10.45 -8.66 9.24
CA VAL A 187 -11.87 -8.65 9.62
C VAL A 187 -12.72 -8.64 8.35
N GLU A 188 -13.52 -9.69 8.17
CA GLU A 188 -14.29 -9.91 6.94
C GLU A 188 -15.37 -8.83 6.76
N GLY A 189 -15.54 -8.34 5.53
CA GLY A 189 -16.45 -7.24 5.20
C GLY A 189 -15.95 -5.85 5.62
N VAL A 190 -14.88 -5.76 6.42
CA VAL A 190 -14.28 -4.49 6.86
C VAL A 190 -12.99 -4.18 6.10
N ASN A 191 -12.04 -5.12 6.07
CA ASN A 191 -10.74 -4.93 5.40
C ASN A 191 -10.32 -6.07 4.46
N TYR A 192 -11.09 -7.17 4.40
CA TYR A 192 -11.00 -8.17 3.34
C TYR A 192 -12.37 -8.75 3.00
N VAL A 193 -12.45 -9.41 1.85
CA VAL A 193 -13.60 -10.21 1.41
C VAL A 193 -13.08 -11.61 1.07
N LYS A 194 -13.72 -12.65 1.61
CA LYS A 194 -13.38 -14.05 1.29
C LYS A 194 -13.98 -14.44 -0.06
N LEU A 195 -13.17 -15.00 -0.96
CA LEU A 195 -13.69 -15.72 -2.13
C LEU A 195 -13.96 -17.16 -1.72
N THR A 196 -15.23 -17.53 -1.61
CA THR A 196 -15.63 -18.88 -1.19
C THR A 196 -15.64 -19.83 -2.39
N LYS A 197 -15.05 -21.01 -2.25
CA LYS A 197 -15.19 -22.14 -3.19
C LYS A 197 -14.80 -21.81 -4.65
N LEU A 198 -13.85 -20.91 -4.85
CA LEU A 198 -13.19 -20.64 -6.12
C LEU A 198 -11.78 -21.24 -6.08
N LEU A 199 -11.37 -21.95 -7.14
CA LEU A 199 -10.01 -22.52 -7.33
C LEU A 199 -9.41 -23.16 -6.07
N GLN A 200 -10.16 -24.03 -5.41
CA GLN A 200 -9.72 -24.67 -4.18
C GLN A 200 -8.85 -25.90 -4.45
N GLY A 201 -7.75 -26.08 -3.71
CA GLY A 201 -6.98 -27.31 -3.73
C GLY A 201 -7.87 -28.54 -3.56
N TYR A 202 -7.81 -29.46 -4.52
CA TYR A 202 -8.64 -30.64 -4.66
C TYR A 202 -7.75 -31.84 -4.93
N ILE A 203 -7.69 -32.78 -3.97
CA ILE A 203 -7.01 -34.06 -4.14
C ILE A 203 -7.96 -35.02 -4.85
N GLU A 204 -7.55 -35.59 -5.98
CA GLU A 204 -8.34 -36.58 -6.70
C GLU A 204 -7.44 -37.62 -7.38
N ASN A 205 -7.90 -38.86 -7.48
CA ASN A 205 -7.14 -39.90 -8.16
C ASN A 205 -7.29 -39.74 -9.68
N GLU A 206 -6.21 -40.00 -10.43
CA GLU A 206 -6.21 -39.95 -11.90
C GLU A 206 -7.40 -40.69 -12.53
N VAL A 207 -7.78 -41.84 -11.97
CA VAL A 207 -8.90 -42.67 -12.45
C VAL A 207 -10.24 -41.91 -12.50
N ASN A 208 -10.40 -40.84 -11.72
CA ASN A 208 -11.63 -40.03 -11.63
C ASN A 208 -11.55 -38.73 -12.47
N LEU A 209 -10.40 -38.45 -13.10
CA LEU A 209 -10.12 -37.24 -13.89
C LEU A 209 -10.30 -37.41 -15.41
N ASN A 210 -10.76 -38.59 -15.86
CA ASN A 210 -11.08 -38.88 -17.26
C ASN A 210 -12.36 -39.72 -17.40
N PRO A 211 -13.13 -39.58 -18.49
CA PRO A 211 -14.41 -40.27 -18.68
C PRO A 211 -14.28 -41.80 -18.85
N TYR A 212 -13.09 -42.29 -19.22
CA TYR A 212 -12.83 -43.72 -19.41
C TYR A 212 -12.53 -44.47 -18.10
N GLY A 213 -12.34 -43.76 -16.98
CA GLY A 213 -12.01 -44.37 -15.71
C GLY A 213 -10.66 -45.09 -15.74
N THR A 214 -9.62 -44.47 -16.33
CA THR A 214 -8.29 -45.08 -16.54
C THR A 214 -7.15 -44.28 -15.91
N CYS A 215 -5.94 -44.84 -15.81
CA CYS A 215 -4.76 -44.16 -15.29
C CYS A 215 -3.64 -44.27 -16.33
N ARG A 216 -3.84 -43.61 -17.48
CA ARG A 216 -2.97 -43.74 -18.66
C ARG A 216 -1.97 -42.62 -18.83
N GLU A 217 -2.22 -41.50 -18.18
CA GLU A 217 -1.52 -40.26 -18.34
C GLU A 217 -0.68 -40.02 -17.07
N ASN A 218 -0.59 -38.78 -16.63
CA ASN A 218 -0.11 -38.42 -15.31
C ASN A 218 -0.86 -37.16 -14.86
N CYS A 219 -0.70 -36.77 -13.59
CA CYS A 219 -1.39 -35.60 -13.06
C CYS A 219 -1.20 -34.30 -13.86
N ALA A 220 -0.04 -34.08 -14.48
CA ALA A 220 0.24 -32.85 -15.24
C ALA A 220 -0.45 -32.80 -16.61
N PHE A 221 -0.94 -33.93 -17.13
CA PHE A 221 -1.78 -33.97 -18.33
C PHE A 221 -3.11 -33.23 -18.11
N TYR A 222 -3.66 -33.28 -16.89
CA TYR A 222 -4.96 -32.72 -16.53
C TYR A 222 -4.88 -31.21 -16.23
N VAL A 223 -4.39 -30.44 -17.20
CA VAL A 223 -4.38 -28.97 -17.18
C VAL A 223 -5.81 -28.42 -17.07
N TYR A 224 -6.77 -29.08 -17.74
CA TYR A 224 -8.18 -28.74 -17.72
C TYR A 224 -9.04 -30.00 -17.94
N THR A 225 -9.83 -30.37 -16.94
CA THR A 225 -10.73 -31.54 -16.97
C THR A 225 -11.96 -31.31 -16.08
N GLU A 226 -12.76 -32.36 -15.87
CA GLU A 226 -13.88 -32.40 -14.94
C GLU A 226 -13.77 -33.62 -14.01
N TYR A 227 -14.61 -33.66 -12.98
CA TYR A 227 -14.78 -34.83 -12.13
C TYR A 227 -15.73 -35.83 -12.79
N HIS A 228 -15.24 -37.04 -13.11
CA HIS A 228 -16.00 -38.03 -13.90
C HIS A 228 -16.66 -39.14 -13.06
N GLY A 229 -16.34 -39.28 -11.77
CA GLY A 229 -16.95 -40.29 -10.90
C GLY A 229 -16.09 -40.64 -9.69
N CYS A 230 -16.50 -41.67 -8.93
CA CYS A 230 -15.72 -42.18 -7.80
C CYS A 230 -15.48 -43.68 -7.94
N TYR A 231 -14.32 -44.04 -8.47
CA TYR A 231 -13.91 -45.44 -8.60
C TYR A 231 -13.81 -46.11 -7.22
N LYS A 232 -14.53 -47.23 -7.06
CA LYS A 232 -14.52 -48.10 -5.85
C LYS A 232 -14.67 -47.36 -4.50
N GLU A 233 -15.43 -46.27 -4.47
CA GLU A 233 -15.65 -45.48 -3.25
C GLU A 233 -14.36 -45.06 -2.50
N GLN A 234 -13.27 -44.80 -3.24
CA GLN A 234 -11.99 -44.32 -2.73
C GLN A 234 -12.10 -42.93 -2.04
N PHE A 235 -11.00 -42.19 -1.86
CA PHE A 235 -11.03 -40.90 -1.14
C PHE A 235 -12.07 -39.90 -1.69
N CYS A 236 -12.38 -39.96 -2.99
CA CYS A 236 -13.51 -39.27 -3.63
C CYS A 236 -14.87 -39.42 -2.91
N SER A 237 -15.14 -40.53 -2.22
CA SER A 237 -16.37 -40.75 -1.44
C SER A 237 -16.36 -40.02 -0.08
N LYS A 238 -15.19 -39.62 0.41
CA LYS A 238 -15.00 -39.00 1.74
C LYS A 238 -15.00 -37.46 1.67
N GLN A 239 -15.03 -36.88 0.48
CA GLN A 239 -15.04 -35.45 0.23
C GLN A 239 -16.18 -35.01 -0.72
N PRO A 240 -16.57 -33.72 -0.73
CA PRO A 240 -17.47 -33.21 -1.76
C PRO A 240 -16.76 -33.22 -3.13
N SER A 241 -17.39 -33.76 -4.17
CA SER A 241 -16.88 -33.70 -5.54
C SER A 241 -16.71 -32.25 -6.03
N CYS A 242 -15.88 -32.05 -7.05
CA CYS A 242 -15.90 -30.82 -7.82
C CYS A 242 -17.11 -30.85 -8.77
N LYS A 243 -17.96 -29.82 -8.75
CA LYS A 243 -19.18 -29.70 -9.57
C LYS A 243 -18.97 -28.73 -10.73
N GLY A 244 -17.77 -28.72 -11.29
CA GLY A 244 -17.28 -27.72 -12.23
C GLY A 244 -15.93 -28.16 -12.78
N LYS A 245 -15.06 -27.19 -13.11
CA LYS A 245 -13.78 -27.50 -13.75
C LYS A 245 -12.73 -27.89 -12.70
N VAL A 246 -11.95 -28.90 -13.05
CA VAL A 246 -10.74 -29.31 -12.33
C VAL A 246 -9.57 -28.90 -13.21
N VAL A 247 -8.72 -28.00 -12.72
CA VAL A 247 -7.66 -27.36 -13.51
C VAL A 247 -6.32 -27.44 -12.80
N GLU A 248 -5.23 -27.26 -13.55
CA GLU A 248 -3.85 -27.19 -13.02
C GLU A 248 -3.49 -28.35 -12.09
N CYS A 249 -3.87 -29.57 -12.46
CA CYS A 249 -3.45 -30.77 -11.73
C CYS A 249 -1.94 -30.96 -11.78
N ARG A 250 -1.37 -31.38 -10.65
CA ARG A 250 0.04 -31.75 -10.52
C ARG A 250 0.23 -32.94 -9.58
N TYR A 251 1.26 -33.72 -9.85
CA TYR A 251 1.74 -34.75 -8.94
C TYR A 251 2.60 -34.09 -7.84
N VAL A 252 2.55 -34.63 -6.63
CA VAL A 252 3.36 -34.17 -5.49
C VAL A 252 4.00 -35.38 -4.82
N ASP A 253 3.16 -36.32 -4.39
CA ASP A 253 3.55 -37.65 -3.94
C ASP A 253 2.39 -38.62 -4.18
N SER A 254 2.69 -39.92 -4.13
CA SER A 254 1.75 -41.01 -4.29
C SER A 254 0.85 -41.16 -3.07
N ASP A 255 1.45 -41.06 -1.88
CA ASP A 255 0.81 -41.42 -0.62
C ASP A 255 0.80 -40.21 0.33
N MET A 256 -0.31 -40.02 1.06
CA MET A 256 -0.54 -38.83 1.87
C MET A 256 -1.53 -39.01 3.01
N ASN A 257 -1.37 -38.23 4.07
CA ASN A 257 -2.32 -38.05 5.15
C ASN A 257 -3.07 -36.71 4.96
N ILE A 258 -4.39 -36.77 4.90
CA ILE A 258 -5.26 -35.60 4.65
C ILE A 258 -6.10 -35.33 5.89
N CYS A 259 -6.01 -34.12 6.44
CA CYS A 259 -6.94 -33.63 7.44
C CYS A 259 -8.06 -32.82 6.80
N LYS A 260 -9.24 -33.43 6.64
CA LYS A 260 -10.44 -32.76 6.12
C LYS A 260 -10.90 -31.65 7.08
N SER A 261 -11.14 -30.45 6.55
CA SER A 261 -11.59 -29.33 7.37
C SER A 261 -13.03 -29.49 7.86
N ASN A 262 -13.34 -28.87 9.00
CA ASN A 262 -14.73 -28.67 9.44
C ASN A 262 -15.31 -27.32 8.96
N ASP A 263 -14.50 -26.40 8.41
CA ASP A 263 -14.98 -25.17 7.77
C ASP A 263 -15.67 -25.54 6.43
N PRO A 264 -16.97 -25.23 6.23
CA PRO A 264 -17.68 -25.58 5.01
C PRO A 264 -17.15 -24.88 3.75
N ASP A 265 -16.30 -23.86 3.88
CA ASP A 265 -15.61 -23.19 2.78
C ASP A 265 -14.17 -23.66 2.58
N ARG A 266 -13.68 -24.66 3.32
CA ARG A 266 -12.33 -25.20 3.18
C ARG A 266 -12.39 -26.71 2.97
N ARG A 267 -11.58 -27.24 2.06
CA ARG A 267 -11.52 -28.69 1.79
C ARG A 267 -10.69 -29.43 2.84
N TYR A 268 -9.49 -28.95 3.12
CA TYR A 268 -8.53 -29.57 4.04
C TYR A 268 -7.88 -28.49 4.93
N ASP A 269 -7.65 -28.80 6.20
CA ASP A 269 -6.87 -27.91 7.10
C ASP A 269 -5.36 -28.10 6.89
N TRP A 270 -4.96 -29.33 6.57
CA TRP A 270 -3.62 -29.66 6.09
C TRP A 270 -3.60 -30.98 5.28
N ILE A 271 -2.55 -31.13 4.48
CA ILE A 271 -2.15 -32.36 3.77
C ILE A 271 -0.68 -32.59 4.07
N GLU A 272 -0.30 -33.81 4.41
CA GLU A 272 1.09 -34.25 4.56
C GLU A 272 1.37 -35.39 3.59
N TYR A 273 2.39 -35.23 2.75
CA TYR A 273 2.87 -36.25 1.80
C TYR A 273 3.98 -37.10 2.41
N GLU A 274 4.19 -38.33 1.94
CA GLU A 274 5.22 -39.22 2.50
C GLU A 274 6.66 -38.71 2.32
N ASN A 275 6.96 -37.91 1.27
CA ASN A 275 8.21 -37.16 1.15
C ASN A 275 8.45 -36.06 2.22
N GLY A 276 7.51 -35.88 3.16
CA GLY A 276 7.59 -34.90 4.24
C GLY A 276 7.12 -33.49 3.87
N GLN A 277 6.67 -33.26 2.63
CA GLN A 277 6.05 -31.99 2.25
C GLN A 277 4.69 -31.84 2.94
N VAL A 278 4.42 -30.64 3.48
CA VAL A 278 3.17 -30.32 4.16
C VAL A 278 2.55 -29.07 3.53
N TYR A 279 1.27 -29.13 3.22
CA TYR A 279 0.44 -27.97 2.86
C TYR A 279 -0.57 -27.69 3.97
N GLY A 280 -0.82 -26.40 4.25
CA GLY A 280 -1.64 -25.97 5.38
C GLY A 280 -0.85 -25.94 6.70
N ASN A 281 -1.57 -25.83 7.82
CA ASN A 281 -0.95 -25.78 9.14
C ASN A 281 -1.22 -27.11 9.87
N LYS A 282 -0.18 -27.93 10.02
CA LYS A 282 -0.25 -29.28 10.63
C LYS A 282 -0.46 -29.22 12.15
N GLY A 283 -1.68 -28.85 12.53
CA GLY A 283 -2.19 -28.92 13.89
C GLY A 283 -2.90 -30.25 14.19
N LYS A 284 -3.56 -30.31 15.36
CA LYS A 284 -4.38 -31.46 15.76
C LYS A 284 -5.51 -31.70 14.75
N CYS A 285 -5.57 -32.89 14.16
CA CYS A 285 -6.72 -33.35 13.38
C CYS A 285 -7.63 -34.25 14.22
N LEU A 286 -8.95 -34.15 14.04
CA LEU A 286 -9.88 -35.14 14.61
C LEU A 286 -9.76 -36.45 13.83
N ALA A 287 -9.65 -37.60 14.51
CA ALA A 287 -9.48 -38.90 13.86
C ALA A 287 -10.54 -39.19 12.78
N ARG A 288 -11.81 -38.78 13.00
CA ARG A 288 -12.91 -38.91 12.03
C ARG A 288 -12.74 -38.08 10.73
N ASN A 289 -11.79 -37.15 10.70
CA ASN A 289 -11.47 -36.29 9.56
C ASN A 289 -10.08 -36.58 8.97
N LEU A 290 -9.31 -37.48 9.59
CA LEU A 290 -7.98 -37.87 9.13
C LEU A 290 -8.11 -39.09 8.21
N PHE A 291 -7.59 -38.96 6.99
CA PHE A 291 -7.60 -40.04 6.00
C PHE A 291 -6.18 -40.28 5.51
N LYS A 292 -5.68 -41.51 5.62
CA LYS A 292 -4.53 -41.96 4.82
C LYS A 292 -5.05 -42.34 3.43
N VAL A 293 -4.34 -41.88 2.40
CA VAL A 293 -4.73 -41.99 0.99
C VAL A 293 -3.51 -42.44 0.20
N ASP A 294 -3.60 -43.64 -0.36
CA ASP A 294 -2.49 -44.32 -1.02
C ASP A 294 -2.78 -44.50 -2.52
N SER A 295 -1.78 -44.26 -3.35
CA SER A 295 -1.84 -44.57 -4.79
C SER A 295 -1.70 -46.08 -5.01
N TRP A 296 -2.09 -46.55 -6.20
CA TRP A 296 -2.25 -47.98 -6.43
C TRP A 296 -1.99 -48.39 -7.88
N TRP A 297 -1.52 -49.62 -8.08
CA TRP A 297 -1.27 -50.18 -9.40
C TRP A 297 -2.52 -50.87 -9.96
N ARG A 298 -2.89 -50.51 -11.19
CA ARG A 298 -3.93 -51.19 -11.97
C ARG A 298 -3.28 -52.11 -13.00
N TYR A 299 -3.29 -53.40 -12.70
CA TYR A 299 -2.44 -54.38 -13.39
C TYR A 299 -0.95 -53.99 -13.26
N LEU A 300 -0.08 -54.52 -14.12
CA LEU A 300 1.38 -54.38 -13.96
C LEU A 300 1.98 -53.05 -14.48
N PHE A 301 1.21 -52.23 -15.20
CA PHE A 301 1.76 -51.13 -16.01
C PHE A 301 1.17 -49.74 -15.76
N TRP A 302 0.04 -49.64 -15.06
CA TRP A 302 -0.67 -48.37 -14.88
C TRP A 302 -0.69 -48.00 -13.40
N HIS A 303 0.02 -46.94 -13.02
CA HIS A 303 0.00 -46.41 -11.65
C HIS A 303 -1.06 -45.32 -11.53
N CYS A 304 -2.07 -45.56 -10.69
CA CYS A 304 -3.15 -44.62 -10.44
C CYS A 304 -2.77 -43.66 -9.32
N SER A 305 -2.01 -42.62 -9.67
CA SER A 305 -1.57 -41.59 -8.73
C SER A 305 -2.72 -40.70 -8.24
N TYR A 306 -2.61 -40.20 -7.02
CA TYR A 306 -3.38 -39.04 -6.56
C TYR A 306 -2.73 -37.73 -7.01
N CYS A 307 -3.58 -36.81 -7.47
CA CYS A 307 -3.21 -35.52 -8.03
C CYS A 307 -3.73 -34.39 -7.14
N LEU A 308 -2.92 -33.35 -6.96
CA LEU A 308 -3.40 -32.07 -6.41
C LEU A 308 -3.78 -31.15 -7.57
N CYS A 309 -5.06 -30.80 -7.65
CA CYS A 309 -5.61 -29.90 -8.66
C CYS A 309 -6.26 -28.68 -8.00
N LEU A 310 -6.73 -27.73 -8.81
CA LEU A 310 -7.61 -26.64 -8.40
C LEU A 310 -9.05 -26.94 -8.86
N CYS A 311 -10.01 -26.88 -7.94
CA CYS A 311 -11.42 -27.05 -8.22
C CYS A 311 -12.13 -25.69 -8.34
N ASP A 312 -12.60 -25.38 -9.54
CA ASP A 312 -13.49 -24.25 -9.83
C ASP A 312 -14.97 -24.66 -9.66
N ASN A 313 -15.46 -24.58 -8.41
CA ASN A 313 -16.84 -24.86 -8.00
C ASN A 313 -17.52 -26.00 -8.80
N GLY A 314 -18.56 -25.76 -9.60
CA GLY A 314 -19.13 -24.48 -10.06
C GLY A 314 -20.42 -24.03 -9.35
N ASN A 315 -20.69 -24.52 -8.14
CA ASN A 315 -21.99 -24.36 -7.46
C ASN A 315 -22.42 -22.91 -7.12
N TYR A 316 -23.68 -22.74 -6.67
CA TYR A 316 -24.22 -21.46 -6.20
C TYR A 316 -23.42 -20.84 -5.02
N ASN A 317 -22.72 -21.66 -4.24
CA ASN A 317 -21.92 -21.21 -3.11
C ASN A 317 -20.48 -20.81 -3.50
N SER A 318 -20.19 -20.71 -4.79
CA SER A 318 -18.90 -20.31 -5.34
C SER A 318 -18.93 -18.84 -5.80
N ASP A 319 -17.94 -18.07 -5.38
CA ASP A 319 -17.75 -16.67 -5.74
C ASP A 319 -16.87 -16.57 -6.99
N ARG A 320 -17.50 -16.34 -8.15
CA ARG A 320 -16.82 -16.37 -9.46
C ARG A 320 -17.14 -15.17 -10.36
N TYR A 321 -17.91 -14.21 -9.87
CA TYR A 321 -18.40 -13.08 -10.65
C TYR A 321 -17.75 -11.80 -10.14
N PHE A 322 -17.18 -11.02 -11.05
CA PHE A 322 -16.53 -9.75 -10.76
C PHE A 322 -17.20 -8.65 -11.60
N ASN A 323 -17.51 -7.52 -10.99
CA ASN A 323 -17.98 -6.34 -11.71
C ASN A 323 -16.77 -5.61 -12.32
N LEU A 324 -16.72 -5.56 -13.65
CA LEU A 324 -15.73 -4.82 -14.42
C LEU A 324 -16.28 -3.51 -15.02
N ARG A 325 -17.54 -3.13 -14.71
CA ARG A 325 -18.11 -1.84 -15.11
C ARG A 325 -17.37 -0.70 -14.40
N GLU A 326 -17.22 0.42 -15.10
CA GLU A 326 -16.61 1.63 -14.56
C GLU A 326 -17.40 2.16 -13.35
N VAL A 327 -16.68 2.61 -12.30
CA VAL A 327 -17.27 3.19 -11.10
C VAL A 327 -16.72 4.60 -10.89
N THR A 328 -17.52 5.61 -11.22
CA THR A 328 -17.15 7.03 -11.18
C THR A 328 -17.75 7.77 -9.98
N SER A 329 -17.05 8.78 -9.47
CA SER A 329 -17.61 9.73 -8.50
C SER A 329 -18.63 10.66 -9.16
N ASP A 330 -19.41 11.38 -8.36
CA ASP A 330 -20.40 12.35 -8.86
C ASP A 330 -19.68 13.64 -9.30
N VAL A 331 -18.98 13.57 -10.44
CA VAL A 331 -18.16 14.66 -10.99
C VAL A 331 -18.97 15.94 -11.22
N SER A 332 -20.26 15.82 -11.58
CA SER A 332 -21.20 16.95 -11.71
C SER A 332 -21.44 17.70 -10.40
N GLN A 333 -21.16 17.09 -9.26
CA GLN A 333 -21.20 17.71 -7.92
C GLN A 333 -19.80 18.06 -7.41
N ASN A 334 -18.80 18.14 -8.30
CA ASN A 334 -17.40 18.40 -7.97
C ASN A 334 -16.83 17.41 -6.91
N LYS A 335 -17.30 16.15 -6.93
CA LYS A 335 -16.79 15.10 -6.06
C LYS A 335 -15.70 14.28 -6.72
N VAL A 336 -14.64 13.98 -5.97
CA VAL A 336 -13.53 13.11 -6.39
C VAL A 336 -13.50 11.83 -5.58
N ILE A 337 -12.81 10.80 -6.08
CA ILE A 337 -12.58 9.54 -5.39
C ILE A 337 -11.58 9.76 -4.24
N THR A 338 -11.94 9.30 -3.05
CA THR A 338 -11.16 9.45 -1.79
C THR A 338 -10.82 8.12 -1.14
N GLY A 339 -11.14 7.01 -1.80
CA GLY A 339 -10.87 5.66 -1.35
C GLY A 339 -11.57 4.62 -2.23
N VAL A 340 -11.04 3.41 -2.24
CA VAL A 340 -11.60 2.25 -2.94
C VAL A 340 -11.59 1.08 -1.95
N ARG A 341 -12.63 0.24 -1.99
CA ARG A 341 -12.65 -1.06 -1.32
C ARG A 341 -13.31 -2.10 -2.21
N ILE A 342 -13.05 -3.37 -1.92
CA ILE A 342 -13.78 -4.48 -2.52
C ILE A 342 -14.96 -4.84 -1.61
N VAL A 343 -16.14 -5.06 -2.18
CA VAL A 343 -17.32 -5.58 -1.48
C VAL A 343 -17.94 -6.73 -2.26
N LYS A 344 -18.60 -7.65 -1.55
CA LYS A 344 -19.39 -8.73 -2.13
C LYS A 344 -20.86 -8.39 -1.99
N HIS A 345 -21.57 -8.25 -3.10
CA HIS A 345 -23.01 -7.94 -3.16
C HIS A 345 -23.67 -8.77 -4.25
N ASN A 346 -24.87 -9.30 -4.04
CA ASN A 346 -25.59 -10.15 -5.00
C ASN A 346 -24.76 -11.29 -5.66
N ARG A 347 -23.79 -11.87 -4.92
CA ARG A 347 -22.78 -12.87 -5.37
C ARG A 347 -21.77 -12.38 -6.41
N ILE A 348 -21.62 -11.07 -6.53
CA ILE A 348 -20.67 -10.38 -7.39
C ILE A 348 -19.68 -9.62 -6.52
N ILE A 349 -18.41 -9.62 -6.92
CA ILE A 349 -17.35 -8.83 -6.32
C ILE A 349 -17.31 -7.48 -7.02
N HIS A 350 -17.59 -6.40 -6.28
CA HIS A 350 -17.60 -5.03 -6.79
C HIS A 350 -16.45 -4.22 -6.20
N PHE A 351 -15.85 -3.38 -7.04
CA PHE A 351 -15.16 -2.19 -6.55
C PHE A 351 -16.19 -1.17 -6.08
N GLN A 352 -16.07 -0.73 -4.83
CA GLN A 352 -16.86 0.36 -4.26
C GLN A 352 -15.95 1.55 -3.98
N ILE A 353 -16.35 2.74 -4.45
CA ILE A 353 -15.62 3.98 -4.21
C ILE A 353 -16.19 4.75 -3.03
N ARG A 354 -15.30 5.42 -2.30
CA ARG A 354 -15.65 6.54 -1.42
C ARG A 354 -15.41 7.83 -2.19
N GLN A 355 -16.30 8.79 -2.05
CA GLN A 355 -16.22 10.09 -2.70
C GLN A 355 -16.39 11.23 -1.70
N GLY A 356 -15.91 12.42 -2.06
CA GLY A 356 -16.08 13.65 -1.28
C GLY A 356 -15.88 14.89 -2.17
N LEU A 357 -16.47 16.00 -1.76
CA LEU A 357 -16.41 17.29 -2.44
C LEU A 357 -14.97 17.82 -2.44
N LEU A 358 -14.50 18.21 -3.63
CA LEU A 358 -13.21 18.86 -3.83
C LEU A 358 -13.30 20.35 -3.50
N LEU A 359 -12.51 20.77 -2.52
CA LEU A 359 -12.36 22.16 -2.11
C LEU A 359 -11.14 22.80 -2.83
N PRO A 360 -11.02 24.14 -2.82
CA PRO A 360 -9.84 24.83 -3.34
C PRO A 360 -8.53 24.27 -2.79
N ARG A 361 -7.47 24.29 -3.62
CA ARG A 361 -6.13 23.75 -3.31
C ARG A 361 -6.08 22.23 -3.11
N GLY A 362 -7.06 21.47 -3.61
CA GLY A 362 -7.07 20.01 -3.56
C GLY A 362 -7.47 19.43 -2.20
N LEU A 363 -7.99 20.27 -1.28
CA LEU A 363 -8.53 19.80 -0.01
C LEU A 363 -9.84 19.03 -0.23
N ILE A 364 -10.16 18.11 0.67
CA ILE A 364 -11.42 17.36 0.65
C ILE A 364 -12.28 17.78 1.84
N ASP A 365 -13.55 18.09 1.58
CA ASP A 365 -14.51 18.29 2.67
C ASP A 365 -14.79 16.95 3.35
N LYS A 366 -14.31 16.80 4.58
CA LYS A 366 -14.47 15.60 5.39
C LYS A 366 -15.93 15.30 5.74
N SER A 367 -16.80 16.31 5.79
CA SER A 367 -18.23 16.14 6.10
C SER A 367 -19.01 15.53 4.92
N SER A 368 -18.55 15.76 3.69
CA SER A 368 -19.14 15.24 2.45
C SER A 368 -18.78 13.78 2.13
N LEU A 369 -17.89 13.15 2.93
CA LEU A 369 -17.33 11.82 2.65
C LEU A 369 -18.40 10.73 2.74
N SER A 370 -18.64 10.04 1.62
CA SER A 370 -19.64 8.99 1.52
C SER A 370 -19.17 7.83 0.64
N TRP A 371 -19.52 6.61 1.01
CA TRP A 371 -19.39 5.45 0.12
C TRP A 371 -20.54 5.47 -0.88
N LYS A 372 -20.23 5.49 -2.18
CA LYS A 372 -21.26 5.37 -3.22
C LYS A 372 -21.82 3.94 -3.18
N PRO A 373 -23.14 3.71 -3.15
CA PRO A 373 -23.69 2.35 -3.19
C PRO A 373 -23.23 1.65 -4.47
N VAL A 374 -23.01 0.33 -4.38
CA VAL A 374 -22.80 -0.49 -5.58
C VAL A 374 -24.13 -0.78 -6.26
N ASP A 375 -24.11 -1.00 -7.57
CA ASP A 375 -25.31 -1.34 -8.32
C ASP A 375 -25.99 -2.60 -7.76
N ASN A 376 -27.32 -2.58 -7.67
CA ASN A 376 -28.11 -3.66 -7.08
C ASN A 376 -28.57 -4.72 -8.11
N TYR A 377 -27.82 -4.93 -9.18
CA TYR A 377 -28.15 -5.98 -10.17
C TYR A 377 -27.69 -7.37 -9.68
N THR A 378 -28.25 -8.42 -10.28
CA THR A 378 -27.91 -9.83 -10.01
C THR A 378 -27.27 -10.48 -11.23
N ILE A 379 -26.62 -11.64 -11.03
CA ILE A 379 -26.02 -12.43 -12.12
C ILE A 379 -27.04 -12.96 -13.15
N THR A 380 -28.34 -12.92 -12.82
CA THR A 380 -29.45 -13.37 -13.69
C THR A 380 -30.12 -12.22 -14.45
N ASP A 381 -29.74 -10.97 -14.19
CA ASP A 381 -30.39 -9.82 -14.82
C ASP A 381 -30.01 -9.69 -16.30
N LEU A 382 -30.92 -9.12 -17.08
CA LEU A 382 -30.70 -8.82 -18.50
C LEU A 382 -29.45 -7.92 -18.65
N ASN A 383 -28.60 -8.26 -19.61
CA ASN A 383 -27.34 -7.56 -19.92
C ASN A 383 -26.27 -7.55 -18.81
N VAL A 384 -26.32 -8.49 -17.86
CA VAL A 384 -25.21 -8.75 -16.92
C VAL A 384 -24.27 -9.86 -17.40
N GLY A 385 -24.77 -10.84 -18.16
CA GLY A 385 -24.01 -12.02 -18.60
C GLY A 385 -23.43 -11.99 -20.02
N LYS A 386 -23.12 -10.82 -20.61
CA LYS A 386 -22.66 -10.71 -22.01
C LYS A 386 -21.58 -9.66 -22.26
N THR A 387 -20.35 -9.88 -21.78
CA THR A 387 -19.14 -9.28 -22.37
C THR A 387 -17.88 -10.06 -22.00
N GLU A 388 -17.09 -10.38 -23.03
CA GLU A 388 -15.66 -10.66 -23.03
C GLU A 388 -15.11 -11.77 -22.12
N SER A 389 -14.98 -12.96 -22.69
CA SER A 389 -13.83 -13.82 -22.43
C SER A 389 -12.55 -13.03 -22.67
N ILE A 390 -11.68 -12.92 -21.65
CA ILE A 390 -10.36 -12.29 -21.78
C ILE A 390 -9.50 -13.16 -22.70
N THR A 391 -9.51 -12.88 -24.01
CA THR A 391 -8.47 -13.34 -24.92
C THR A 391 -7.19 -12.57 -24.61
N THR A 392 -6.31 -13.19 -23.83
CA THR A 392 -4.91 -12.76 -23.69
C THR A 392 -4.27 -12.65 -25.07
N ARG A 393 -3.76 -11.46 -25.38
CA ARG A 393 -2.80 -11.23 -26.47
C ARG A 393 -1.38 -11.40 -25.95
#